data_AF-B2B0K6-F1
#
_entry.id   AF-B2B0K6-F1
#
_cell.length_a   1.000
_cell.length_b   1.000
_cell.length_c   1.000
_cell.angle_alpha   90.00
_cell.angle_beta   90.00
_cell.angle_gamma   90.00
#
_symmetry.space_group_name_H-M   'P 1'
#
loop_
_entity.id
_entity.type
_entity.pdbx_description
1 polymer ?
#
loop_
_entity_poly.entity_id
_entity_poly.type
_entity_poly.pdbx_seq_one_letter_code
_entity_poly.pdbx_strand_id
1 'polypeptide(L)'
;MPPPKKVDKGIVSLDRETPIQEEVKPLIEDILRTKYCVQGSVFLVEGIDTVRVVGGAGKMVRLLLGDGKLVIQGFVKGVMHWVVEGGKVFEGGYVRLDKFEVVEIEGERVLVIGDLRIVGWDEGYLGVFFGEGREEKEGG
;
A
#
# COMPACT_ATOMS: atom_id res chain seq x y z
N MET A 1 -10.25 17.51 10.81
CA MET A 1 -10.43 16.08 10.52
C MET A 1 -10.12 15.33 11.80
N PRO A 2 -11.08 14.65 12.45
CA PRO A 2 -10.77 13.81 13.59
C PRO A 2 -9.86 12.66 13.13
N PRO A 3 -8.90 12.20 13.94
CA PRO A 3 -8.10 11.03 13.59
C PRO A 3 -9.05 9.82 13.46
N PRO A 4 -8.87 8.95 12.44
CA PRO A 4 -9.65 7.73 12.36
C PRO A 4 -9.47 6.93 13.65
N LYS A 5 -10.60 6.62 14.31
CA LYS A 5 -10.64 5.79 15.52
C LYS A 5 -9.98 4.46 15.18
N LYS A 6 -9.15 3.94 16.10
CA LYS A 6 -8.63 2.57 16.01
C LYS A 6 -9.83 1.62 15.87
N VAL A 7 -10.03 1.09 14.67
CA VAL A 7 -10.98 0.00 14.39
C VAL A 7 -10.23 -1.29 14.70
N ASP A 8 -10.81 -2.14 15.53
CA ASP A 8 -10.29 -3.48 15.79
C ASP A 8 -10.21 -4.24 14.46
N LYS A 9 -8.97 -4.56 14.05
CA LYS A 9 -8.55 -4.81 12.66
C LYS A 9 -8.82 -6.25 12.23
N GLY A 10 -9.76 -6.46 11.31
CA GLY A 10 -9.82 -7.68 10.50
C GLY A 10 -9.07 -7.47 9.18
N ILE A 11 -8.24 -8.44 8.78
CA ILE A 11 -7.65 -8.47 7.44
C ILE A 11 -8.47 -9.43 6.58
N VAL A 12 -9.00 -8.96 5.46
CA VAL A 12 -9.58 -9.86 4.45
C VAL A 12 -8.51 -10.21 3.45
N SER A 13 -8.10 -11.48 3.44
CA SER A 13 -7.15 -11.97 2.44
C SER A 13 -7.85 -12.46 1.17
N LEU A 14 -7.36 -11.98 0.02
CA LEU A 14 -7.74 -12.45 -1.30
C LEU A 14 -6.93 -13.68 -1.75
N ASP A 15 -5.77 -13.91 -1.14
CA ASP A 15 -4.92 -15.05 -1.44
C ASP A 15 -5.40 -16.27 -0.62
N ARG A 16 -6.05 -17.21 -1.31
CA ARG A 16 -6.55 -18.45 -0.69
C ARG A 16 -5.44 -19.46 -0.38
N GLU A 17 -4.30 -19.36 -1.05
CA GLU A 17 -3.18 -20.28 -0.89
C GLU A 17 -2.23 -19.78 0.21
N THR A 18 -2.03 -18.47 0.29
CA THR A 18 -1.17 -17.82 1.28
C THR A 18 -1.91 -16.65 1.95
N PRO A 19 -2.87 -16.93 2.86
CA PRO A 19 -3.62 -15.87 3.51
C PRO A 19 -2.70 -14.95 4.31
N ILE A 20 -3.03 -13.66 4.31
CA ILE A 20 -2.37 -12.68 5.16
C ILE A 20 -2.67 -13.08 6.61
N GLN A 21 -1.63 -13.36 7.39
CA GLN A 21 -1.77 -13.62 8.82
C GLN A 21 -2.20 -12.33 9.51
N GLU A 22 -2.90 -12.42 10.65
CA GLU A 22 -3.54 -11.29 11.37
C GLU A 22 -2.61 -10.08 11.60
N GLU A 23 -1.29 -10.28 11.54
CA GLU A 23 -0.29 -9.25 11.70
C GLU A 23 0.71 -9.26 10.53
N VAL A 24 0.85 -8.12 9.84
CA VAL A 24 1.93 -7.92 8.88
C VAL A 24 3.26 -8.01 9.63
N LYS A 25 4.20 -8.79 9.09
CA LYS A 25 5.52 -8.95 9.72
C LYS A 25 6.24 -7.59 9.72
N PRO A 26 6.82 -7.16 10.85
CA PRO A 26 7.61 -5.94 10.90
C PRO A 26 8.96 -6.19 10.20
N LEU A 27 9.10 -5.69 8.98
CA LEU A 27 10.23 -5.96 8.08
C LEU A 27 10.99 -4.69 7.72
N ILE A 28 10.37 -3.52 7.85
CA ILE A 28 10.92 -2.24 7.39
C ILE A 28 12.16 -1.86 8.20
N GLU A 29 12.16 -2.08 9.52
CA GLU A 29 13.33 -1.82 10.36
C GLU A 29 14.55 -2.63 9.91
N ASP A 30 14.34 -3.90 9.55
CA ASP A 30 15.38 -4.79 9.05
C ASP A 30 15.85 -4.37 7.65
N ILE A 31 14.94 -3.96 6.76
CA ILE A 31 15.26 -3.40 5.45
C ILE A 31 16.12 -2.13 5.60
N LEU A 32 15.69 -1.22 6.47
CA LEU A 32 16.38 0.04 6.74
C LEU A 32 17.74 -0.16 7.40
N ARG A 33 17.96 -1.27 8.11
CA ARG A 33 19.27 -1.61 8.67
C ARG A 33 20.16 -2.28 7.63
N THR A 34 19.65 -3.32 6.96
CA THR A 34 20.47 -4.30 6.24
C THR A 34 20.43 -4.18 4.71
N LYS A 35 19.49 -3.43 4.14
CA LYS A 35 19.13 -3.42 2.71
C LYS A 35 18.64 -4.80 2.20
N TYR A 36 18.46 -5.78 3.08
CA TYR A 36 17.97 -7.11 2.73
C TYR A 36 16.46 -7.07 2.51
N CYS A 37 16.01 -7.65 1.39
CA CYS A 37 14.61 -7.69 0.98
C CYS A 37 14.15 -9.14 0.89
N VAL A 38 13.06 -9.47 1.58
CA VAL A 38 12.39 -10.76 1.40
C VAL A 38 11.36 -10.60 0.28
N GLN A 39 11.58 -11.26 -0.86
CA GLN A 39 10.58 -11.30 -1.93
C GLN A 39 9.28 -11.95 -1.43
N GLY A 40 8.14 -11.48 -1.92
CA GLY A 40 6.83 -11.91 -1.45
C GLY A 40 6.41 -11.25 -0.12
N SER A 41 7.15 -10.25 0.37
CA SER A 41 6.74 -9.47 1.55
C SER A 41 5.44 -8.72 1.28
N VAL A 42 4.58 -8.70 2.30
CA VAL A 42 3.28 -8.02 2.26
C VAL A 42 3.38 -6.71 3.03
N PHE A 43 2.80 -5.65 2.48
CA PHE A 43 2.74 -4.32 3.08
C PHE A 43 1.32 -3.77 2.99
N LEU A 44 0.93 -2.95 3.95
CA LEU A 44 -0.26 -2.12 3.89
C LEU A 44 0.02 -0.90 3.01
N VAL A 45 -0.91 -0.54 2.12
CA VAL A 45 -0.85 0.72 1.38
C VAL A 45 -1.46 1.81 2.25
N GLU A 46 -0.61 2.70 2.77
CA GLU A 46 -1.02 3.82 3.62
C GLU A 46 -1.21 5.12 2.85
N GLY A 47 -0.72 5.21 1.62
CA GLY A 47 -0.85 6.40 0.79
C GLY A 47 -0.44 6.15 -0.65
N ILE A 48 -1.08 6.87 -1.59
CA ILE A 48 -0.78 6.79 -3.01
C ILE A 48 -0.59 8.19 -3.58
N ASP A 49 0.64 8.51 -3.98
CA ASP A 49 0.98 9.76 -4.65
C ASP A 49 1.27 9.52 -6.12
N THR A 50 0.54 10.23 -6.98
CA THR A 50 0.76 10.22 -8.42
C THR A 50 1.19 11.61 -8.87
N VAL A 51 2.41 11.72 -9.39
CA VAL A 51 2.95 12.97 -9.93
C VAL A 51 3.15 12.83 -11.43
N ARG A 52 2.59 13.77 -12.20
CA ARG A 52 2.92 13.92 -13.62
C ARG A 52 4.11 14.86 -13.76
N VAL A 53 5.08 14.48 -14.57
CA VAL A 53 6.23 15.35 -14.86
C VAL A 53 5.76 16.47 -15.77
N VAL A 54 5.85 17.71 -15.29
CA VAL A 54 5.46 18.89 -16.06
C VAL A 54 6.34 18.99 -17.31
N GLY A 55 5.71 19.09 -18.49
CA GLY A 55 6.41 19.22 -19.77
C GLY A 55 6.91 17.93 -20.40
N GLY A 56 6.61 16.76 -19.82
CA GLY A 56 6.94 15.46 -20.38
C GLY A 56 5.77 14.47 -20.33
N ALA A 57 5.94 13.31 -21.00
CA ALA A 57 5.01 12.18 -20.88
C ALA A 57 5.29 11.31 -19.65
N GLY A 58 6.31 11.67 -18.85
CA GLY A 58 6.73 10.92 -17.68
C GLY A 58 5.73 11.02 -16.54
N LYS A 59 5.54 9.91 -15.83
CA LYS A 59 4.75 9.82 -14.61
C LYS A 59 5.61 9.18 -13.53
N MET A 60 5.36 9.55 -12.28
CA MET A 60 5.89 8.86 -11.12
C MET A 60 4.73 8.46 -10.21
N VAL A 61 4.75 7.22 -9.76
CA VAL A 61 3.79 6.68 -8.79
C VAL A 61 4.59 6.28 -7.55
N ARG A 62 4.27 6.90 -6.42
CA ARG A 62 4.84 6.62 -5.11
C ARG A 62 3.75 6.03 -4.22
N LEU A 63 4.09 4.93 -3.56
CA LEU A 63 3.28 4.29 -2.52
C LEU A 63 3.95 4.55 -1.17
N LEU A 64 3.13 4.79 -0.15
CA LEU A 64 3.55 4.69 1.25
C LEU A 64 3.16 3.30 1.74
N LEU A 65 4.16 2.50 2.14
CA LEU A 65 4.00 1.09 2.46
C LEU A 65 4.29 0.85 3.94
N GLY A 66 3.28 0.42 4.68
CA GLY A 66 3.35 0.11 6.10
C GLY A 66 3.57 -1.36 6.37
N ASP A 67 4.31 -1.67 7.44
CA ASP A 67 4.44 -3.03 8.00
C ASP A 67 3.69 -3.19 9.33
N GLY A 68 2.82 -2.24 9.66
CA GLY A 68 2.11 -2.16 10.93
C GLY A 68 2.89 -1.45 12.05
N LYS A 69 4.18 -1.16 11.87
CA LYS A 69 5.01 -0.38 12.81
C LYS A 69 5.66 0.84 12.17
N LEU A 70 6.22 0.68 10.98
CA LEU A 70 6.91 1.72 10.22
C LEU A 70 6.27 1.86 8.83
N VAL A 71 6.58 2.97 8.17
CA VAL A 71 6.17 3.26 6.80
C VAL A 71 7.42 3.55 5.98
N ILE A 72 7.50 2.98 4.78
CA ILE A 72 8.58 3.19 3.82
C ILE A 72 8.03 3.67 2.47
N GLN A 73 8.78 4.52 1.78
CA GLN A 73 8.41 4.96 0.44
C GLN A 73 8.74 3.91 -0.60
N GLY A 74 7.84 3.69 -1.54
CA GLY A 74 8.01 2.79 -2.68
C GLY A 74 7.69 3.46 -4.01
N PHE A 75 8.64 3.48 -4.95
CA PHE A 75 8.44 4.00 -6.30
C PHE A 75 8.15 2.87 -7.28
N VAL A 76 7.03 2.97 -7.98
CA VAL A 76 6.58 1.96 -8.94
C VAL A 76 7.26 2.20 -10.29
N LYS A 77 7.94 1.18 -10.85
CA LYS A 77 8.51 1.25 -12.21
C LYS A 77 7.40 1.50 -13.24
N GLY A 78 7.71 2.23 -14.31
CA GLY A 78 6.73 2.66 -15.33
C GLY A 78 5.85 1.53 -15.90
N VAL A 79 6.45 0.36 -16.13
CA VAL A 79 5.75 -0.85 -16.60
C VAL A 79 4.64 -1.35 -15.66
N MET A 80 4.66 -0.93 -14.39
CA MET A 80 3.68 -1.31 -13.36
C MET A 80 2.68 -0.19 -13.04
N HIS A 81 2.76 0.99 -13.67
CA HIS A 81 1.84 2.11 -13.38
C HIS A 81 0.37 1.74 -13.62
N TRP A 82 0.09 0.89 -14.61
CA TRP A 82 -1.26 0.43 -14.95
C TRP A 82 -1.95 -0.33 -13.80
N VAL A 83 -1.18 -0.98 -12.91
CA VAL A 83 -1.75 -1.72 -11.77
C VAL A 83 -2.34 -0.74 -10.75
N VAL A 84 -1.66 0.38 -10.53
CA VAL A 84 -2.14 1.44 -9.63
C VAL A 84 -3.25 2.25 -10.31
N GLU A 85 -3.08 2.60 -11.59
CA GLU A 85 -4.07 3.38 -12.35
C GLU A 85 -5.38 2.65 -12.61
N GLY A 86 -5.34 1.33 -12.78
CA GLY A 86 -6.52 0.50 -12.97
C GLY A 86 -7.41 0.40 -11.73
N GLY A 87 -7.14 1.19 -10.67
CA GLY A 87 -7.89 1.21 -9.42
C GLY A 87 -7.74 -0.08 -8.60
N LYS A 88 -6.77 -0.92 -8.95
CA LYS A 88 -6.57 -2.19 -8.25
C LYS A 88 -5.89 -1.96 -6.89
N VAL A 89 -4.99 -0.98 -6.82
CA VAL A 89 -4.30 -0.57 -5.59
C VAL A 89 -5.00 0.64 -5.01
N PHE A 90 -5.35 0.57 -3.74
CA PHE A 90 -6.01 1.64 -2.98
C PHE A 90 -5.45 1.66 -1.55
N GLU A 91 -5.57 2.80 -0.88
CA GLU A 91 -5.23 2.92 0.54
C GLU A 91 -6.07 1.95 1.38
N GLY A 92 -5.47 1.34 2.40
CA GLY A 92 -6.09 0.24 3.14
C GLY A 92 -5.97 -1.12 2.45
N GLY A 93 -5.47 -1.18 1.21
CA GLY A 93 -5.16 -2.43 0.52
C GLY A 93 -3.85 -3.05 1.00
N TYR A 94 -3.78 -4.37 1.07
CA TYR A 94 -2.54 -5.11 1.28
C TYR A 94 -1.94 -5.52 -0.05
N VAL A 95 -0.65 -5.22 -0.25
CA VAL A 95 0.10 -5.57 -1.44
C VAL A 95 1.26 -6.49 -1.13
N ARG A 96 1.44 -7.54 -1.93
CA ARG A 96 2.63 -8.39 -1.95
C ARG A 96 3.61 -7.86 -2.99
N LEU A 97 4.86 -7.66 -2.60
CA LEU A 97 5.94 -7.28 -3.52
C LEU A 97 6.79 -8.48 -3.88
N ASP A 98 6.67 -8.97 -5.11
CA ASP A 98 7.42 -10.14 -5.58
C ASP A 98 8.78 -9.75 -6.18
N LYS A 99 8.92 -8.51 -6.70
CA LYS A 99 10.17 -7.98 -7.23
C LYS A 99 10.36 -6.53 -6.83
N PHE A 100 11.33 -6.26 -5.97
CA PHE A 100 11.70 -4.91 -5.56
C PHE A 100 13.16 -4.85 -5.10
N GLU A 101 13.70 -3.65 -5.02
CA GLU A 101 15.07 -3.36 -4.59
C GLU A 101 15.08 -2.15 -3.64
N VAL A 102 16.08 -2.06 -2.77
CA VAL A 102 16.28 -0.90 -1.87
C VAL A 102 17.32 0.02 -2.48
N VAL A 103 16.94 1.27 -2.69
CA VAL A 103 17.80 2.32 -3.24
C VAL A 103 17.90 3.44 -2.21
N GLU A 104 19.04 4.12 -2.21
CA GLU A 104 19.26 5.29 -1.37
C GLU A 104 19.15 6.54 -2.25
N ILE A 105 18.22 7.44 -1.93
CA ILE A 105 17.97 8.69 -2.64
C ILE A 105 18.10 9.81 -1.62
N GLU A 106 19.08 10.71 -1.81
CA GLU A 106 19.30 11.85 -0.92
C GLU A 106 19.48 11.46 0.57
N GLY A 107 20.03 10.27 0.83
CA GLY A 107 20.23 9.73 2.19
C GLY A 107 19.03 8.94 2.73
N GLU A 108 17.89 8.95 2.04
CA GLU A 108 16.69 8.20 2.40
C GLU A 108 16.64 6.86 1.66
N ARG A 109 16.34 5.78 2.38
CA ARG A 109 16.16 4.44 1.78
C ARG A 109 14.73 4.28 1.31
N VAL A 110 14.57 3.92 0.04
CA VAL A 110 13.27 3.74 -0.62
C VAL A 110 13.23 2.40 -1.34
N LEU A 111 12.03 1.87 -1.54
CA LEU A 111 11.80 0.69 -2.36
C LEU A 111 11.61 1.12 -3.82
N VAL A 112 12.24 0.42 -4.75
CA VAL A 112 11.91 0.50 -6.18
C VAL A 112 11.19 -0.78 -6.57
N ILE A 113 9.92 -0.65 -6.93
CA ILE A 113 8.96 -1.75 -7.08
C ILE A 113 8.86 -2.13 -8.55
N GLY A 114 9.29 -3.35 -8.86
CA GLY A 114 9.24 -3.94 -10.20
C GLY A 114 8.06 -4.89 -10.40
N ASP A 115 7.49 -5.44 -9.34
CA ASP A 115 6.28 -6.26 -9.37
C ASP A 115 5.52 -6.17 -8.03
N LEU A 116 4.20 -6.04 -8.12
CA LEU A 116 3.29 -5.94 -6.96
C LEU A 116 1.92 -6.53 -7.29
N ARG A 117 1.28 -7.12 -6.29
CA ARG A 117 -0.09 -7.68 -6.39
C ARG A 117 -0.89 -7.36 -5.14
N ILE A 118 -2.17 -7.03 -5.30
CA ILE A 118 -3.08 -6.92 -4.15
C ILE A 118 -3.42 -8.31 -3.65
N VAL A 119 -3.32 -8.50 -2.34
CA VAL A 119 -3.52 -9.78 -1.66
C VAL A 119 -4.56 -9.70 -0.55
N GLY A 120 -5.13 -8.53 -0.31
CA GLY A 120 -6.19 -8.33 0.68
C GLY A 120 -6.47 -6.86 0.94
N TRP A 121 -7.28 -6.60 1.95
CA TRP A 121 -7.58 -5.26 2.45
C TRP A 121 -7.88 -5.27 3.95
N ASP A 122 -7.77 -4.10 4.57
CA ASP A 122 -8.19 -3.82 5.94
C ASP A 122 -9.72 -3.62 5.99
N GLU A 123 -10.41 -4.35 6.87
CA GLU A 123 -11.87 -4.28 7.02
C GLU A 123 -12.37 -2.91 7.48
N GLY A 124 -11.58 -2.22 8.31
CA GLY A 124 -11.92 -0.87 8.77
C GLY A 124 -12.00 0.12 7.61
N TYR A 125 -11.16 -0.06 6.59
CA TYR A 125 -11.18 0.76 5.39
C TYR A 125 -12.42 0.49 4.51
N LEU A 126 -12.88 -0.77 4.41
CA LEU A 126 -14.13 -1.09 3.72
C LEU A 126 -15.35 -0.44 4.39
N GLY A 127 -15.39 -0.40 5.72
CA GLY A 127 -16.48 0.24 6.45
C GLY A 127 -16.64 1.73 6.11
N VAL A 128 -15.52 2.41 5.84
CA VAL A 128 -15.52 3.81 5.38
C VAL A 128 -15.92 3.90 3.91
N PHE A 129 -15.37 3.04 3.04
CA PHE A 129 -15.63 3.06 1.59
C PHE A 129 -17.08 2.68 1.22
N PHE A 130 -17.69 1.76 1.97
CA PHE A 130 -19.11 1.36 1.79
C PHE A 130 -20.08 2.15 2.68
N GLY A 131 -19.58 2.91 3.66
CA GLY A 131 -20.37 3.70 4.61
C GLY A 131 -20.85 5.05 4.09
N GLU A 132 -20.21 5.61 3.05
CA GLU A 132 -20.60 6.91 2.45
C GLU A 132 -21.80 6.83 1.48
N GLY A 133 -22.46 5.66 1.37
CA GLY A 133 -23.60 5.43 0.45
C GLY A 133 -25.00 5.48 1.06
N ARG A 134 -25.16 5.77 2.35
CA ARG A 134 -26.48 5.86 3.01
C ARG A 134 -26.52 7.04 3.98
N GLU A 135 -26.55 8.25 3.45
CA GLU A 135 -27.31 9.30 4.12
C GLU A 135 -28.78 9.14 3.71
N GLU A 136 -29.61 9.00 4.73
CA GLU A 136 -31.05 8.78 4.68
C GLU A 136 -31.74 9.87 3.84
N LYS A 137 -32.46 9.44 2.79
CA LYS A 137 -33.70 10.11 2.45
C LYS A 137 -34.76 9.69 3.47
N GLU A 138 -34.72 10.27 4.65
CA GLU A 138 -35.88 10.32 5.54
C GLU A 138 -35.83 11.63 6.32
N GLY A 139 -36.68 12.57 5.92
CA GLY A 139 -36.81 13.87 6.55
C GLY A 139 -37.78 14.79 5.83
N GLY A 140 -39.07 14.68 6.19
CA GLY A 140 -40.06 15.74 6.04
C GLY A 140 -41.06 15.58 4.91
#